data_AF-A0A8R2BBG8-F1
#
_entry.id   AF-A0A8R2BBG8-F1
#
_cell.length_a   1.000
_cell.length_b   1.000
_cell.length_c   1.000
_cell.angle_alpha   90.00
_cell.angle_beta   90.00
_cell.angle_gamma   90.00
#
_symmetry.space_group_name_H-M   'P 1'
#
loop_
_entity.id
_entity.type
_entity.pdbx_description
1 polymer ?
#
loop_
_entity_poly.entity_id
_entity_poly.type
_entity_poly.pdbx_seq_one_letter_code
_entity_poly.pdbx_strand_id
1 'polypeptide(L)'
;MYCLYCILFGRHAQKAWVTDGFRQFQNGTIALIAHETTSVHVEASLSVKLRESCMPILPIMVKERKKQVAFNREIVRQLVEIIKYLGYHSLSFRGHREQWSNIIKGNFKDLVVLLSTHSPEISLHISNLQLKGRKELSFISWNQQNLLISAISEEICTIIKSEIKLQH
;
A
#
# COMPACT_ATOMS: atom_id res chain seq x y z
N MET A 1 35.45 -5.81 -17.31
CA MET A 1 34.22 -5.01 -17.47
C MET A 1 33.20 -5.85 -18.20
N TYR A 2 31.93 -5.79 -17.78
CA TYR A 2 30.83 -6.52 -18.39
C TYR A 2 29.74 -5.55 -18.82
N CYS A 3 29.01 -5.88 -19.89
CA CYS A 3 27.84 -5.12 -20.31
C CYS A 3 26.57 -5.80 -19.79
N LEU A 4 25.92 -5.18 -18.80
CA LEU A 4 24.71 -5.72 -18.18
C LEU A 4 23.59 -5.92 -19.21
N TYR A 5 23.41 -4.99 -20.14
CA TYR A 5 22.34 -5.08 -21.15
C TYR A 5 22.57 -6.25 -22.10
N CYS A 6 23.80 -6.44 -22.59
CA CYS A 6 24.14 -7.58 -23.43
C CYS A 6 24.07 -8.92 -22.69
N ILE A 7 24.36 -8.96 -21.38
CA ILE A 7 24.18 -10.16 -20.55
C ILE A 7 22.70 -10.56 -20.48
N LEU A 8 21.82 -9.60 -20.23
CA LEU A 8 20.41 -9.87 -19.96
C LEU A 8 19.57 -10.05 -21.24
N PHE A 9 19.92 -9.32 -22.31
CA PHE A 9 19.07 -9.21 -23.51
C PHE A 9 19.84 -9.40 -24.82
N GLY A 10 21.17 -9.49 -24.79
CA GLY A 10 21.99 -9.63 -25.99
C GLY A 10 21.88 -11.03 -26.59
N ARG A 11 21.50 -11.11 -27.87
CA ARG A 11 21.57 -12.35 -28.65
C ARG A 11 22.91 -12.42 -29.36
N HIS A 12 23.63 -13.53 -29.19
CA HIS A 12 24.97 -13.73 -29.77
C HIS A 12 25.99 -12.64 -29.39
N ALA A 13 25.92 -12.16 -28.14
CA ALA A 13 26.84 -11.16 -27.63
C ALA A 13 28.30 -11.67 -27.60
N GLN A 14 29.24 -10.77 -27.87
CA GLN A 14 30.67 -11.07 -27.76
C GLN A 14 31.01 -11.52 -26.34
N LYS A 15 31.60 -12.71 -26.20
CA LYS A 15 31.96 -13.33 -24.90
C LYS A 15 32.75 -12.41 -23.97
N ALA A 16 33.61 -11.57 -24.56
CA ALA A 16 34.38 -10.56 -23.84
C ALA A 16 33.50 -9.62 -22.98
N TRP A 17 32.26 -9.31 -23.40
CA TRP A 17 31.38 -8.40 -22.66
C TRP A 17 30.34 -9.09 -21.78
N VAL A 18 30.21 -10.42 -21.87
CA VAL A 18 29.14 -11.17 -21.18
C VAL A 18 29.63 -12.31 -20.29
N THR A 19 30.59 -13.14 -20.74
CA THR A 19 31.04 -14.34 -20.00
C THR A 19 32.46 -14.19 -19.47
N ASP A 20 33.38 -13.69 -20.29
CA ASP A 20 34.83 -13.77 -19.98
C ASP A 20 35.33 -12.49 -19.27
N GLY A 21 34.57 -11.40 -19.49
CA GLY A 21 34.84 -10.05 -18.99
C GLY A 21 35.94 -9.36 -19.78
N PHE A 22 35.70 -8.10 -20.14
CA PHE A 22 36.65 -7.31 -20.91
C PHE A 22 37.81 -6.86 -20.00
N ARG A 23 39.05 -7.10 -20.43
CA ARG A 23 40.26 -6.87 -19.62
C ARG A 23 41.30 -5.94 -20.28
N GLN A 24 41.13 -5.59 -21.56
CA GLN A 24 42.13 -4.80 -22.29
C GLN A 24 41.92 -3.29 -22.13
N PHE A 25 42.20 -2.78 -20.93
CA PHE A 25 41.89 -1.38 -20.58
C PHE A 25 42.77 -0.33 -21.26
N GLN A 26 43.96 -0.70 -21.76
CA GLN A 26 44.85 0.23 -22.48
C GLN A 26 44.19 0.87 -23.70
N ASN A 27 43.31 0.13 -24.40
CA ASN A 27 42.49 0.63 -25.51
C ASN A 27 40.99 0.65 -25.14
N GLY A 28 40.69 0.78 -23.85
CA GLY A 28 39.35 0.58 -23.30
C GLY A 28 38.29 1.50 -23.93
N THR A 29 38.62 2.77 -24.16
CA THR A 29 37.68 3.74 -24.74
C THR A 29 37.30 3.37 -26.17
N ILE A 30 38.26 2.97 -27.00
CA ILE A 30 38.01 2.55 -28.39
C ILE A 30 37.16 1.27 -28.40
N ALA A 31 37.52 0.30 -27.57
CA ALA A 31 36.78 -0.95 -27.45
C ALA A 31 35.35 -0.74 -26.92
N LEU A 32 35.15 0.22 -26.02
CA LEU A 32 33.85 0.57 -25.48
C LEU A 32 32.97 1.23 -26.56
N ILE A 33 33.49 2.21 -27.30
CA ILE A 33 32.75 2.85 -28.41
C ILE A 33 32.39 1.80 -29.48
N ALA A 34 33.34 0.93 -29.83
CA ALA A 34 33.08 -0.15 -30.77
C ALA A 34 32.01 -1.13 -30.26
N HIS A 35 31.96 -1.38 -28.94
CA HIS A 35 30.93 -2.21 -28.31
C HIS A 35 29.55 -1.54 -28.30
N GLU A 36 29.47 -0.28 -27.85
CA GLU A 36 28.23 0.49 -27.73
C GLU A 36 27.52 0.69 -29.08
N THR A 37 28.30 0.69 -30.18
CA THR A 37 27.78 0.81 -31.55
C THR A 37 27.41 -0.53 -32.19
N THR A 38 27.65 -1.67 -31.53
CA THR A 38 27.22 -2.97 -32.06
C THR A 38 25.71 -3.10 -32.07
N SER A 39 25.14 -3.76 -33.10
CA SER A 39 23.71 -4.04 -33.17
C SER A 39 23.21 -4.79 -31.95
N VAL A 40 23.99 -5.74 -31.43
CA VAL A 40 23.64 -6.50 -30.22
C VAL A 40 23.49 -5.61 -29.00
N HIS A 41 24.41 -4.66 -28.80
CA HIS A 41 24.31 -3.70 -27.69
C HIS A 41 23.12 -2.76 -27.90
N VAL A 42 22.98 -2.18 -29.10
CA VAL A 42 21.90 -1.24 -29.42
C VAL A 42 20.52 -1.88 -29.23
N GLU A 43 20.33 -3.12 -29.71
CA GLU A 43 19.07 -3.86 -29.55
C GLU A 43 18.79 -4.24 -28.09
N ALA A 44 19.81 -4.64 -27.33
CA ALA A 44 19.68 -4.94 -25.92
C ALA A 44 19.32 -3.68 -25.11
N SER A 45 20.01 -2.57 -25.38
CA SER A 45 19.74 -1.24 -24.79
C SER A 45 18.33 -0.76 -25.13
N LEU A 46 17.91 -0.92 -26.39
CA LEU A 46 16.56 -0.58 -26.83
C LEU A 46 15.51 -1.46 -26.15
N SER A 47 15.77 -2.75 -25.99
CA SER A 47 14.86 -3.68 -25.28
C SER A 47 14.66 -3.28 -23.82
N VAL A 48 15.70 -2.82 -23.14
CA VAL A 48 15.61 -2.27 -21.78
C VAL A 48 14.77 -1.00 -21.79
N LYS A 49 15.07 -0.04 -22.67
CA LYS A 49 14.32 1.23 -22.76
C LYS A 49 12.85 1.04 -23.10
N LEU A 50 12.55 0.12 -24.01
CA LEU A 50 11.17 -0.26 -24.36
C LEU A 50 10.48 -0.95 -23.19
N ARG A 51 11.15 -1.82 -22.42
CA ARG A 51 10.56 -2.40 -21.21
C ARG A 51 10.32 -1.36 -20.12
N GLU A 52 11.24 -0.42 -19.91
CA GLU A 52 11.05 0.71 -19.01
C GLU A 52 9.84 1.56 -19.42
N SER A 53 9.63 1.76 -20.72
CA SER A 53 8.56 2.61 -21.27
C SER A 53 7.21 1.89 -21.37
N CYS A 54 7.20 0.62 -21.79
CA CYS A 54 5.99 -0.17 -22.06
C CYS A 54 5.54 -1.01 -20.85
N MET A 55 6.41 -1.23 -19.86
CA MET A 55 6.09 -1.94 -18.62
C MET A 55 6.45 -1.09 -17.39
N PRO A 56 5.74 0.03 -17.14
CA PRO A 56 5.88 0.80 -15.91
C PRO A 56 5.21 0.06 -14.74
N ILE A 57 5.56 -1.20 -14.51
CA ILE A 57 5.06 -2.04 -13.42
C ILE A 57 5.27 -1.31 -12.09
N LEU A 58 6.46 -0.74 -11.88
CA LEU A 58 6.77 -0.01 -10.65
C LEU A 58 5.85 1.22 -10.44
N PRO A 59 5.70 2.15 -11.40
CA PRO A 59 4.72 3.24 -11.30
C PRO A 59 3.28 2.77 -11.07
N ILE A 60 2.82 1.72 -11.77
CA ILE A 60 1.47 1.17 -11.61
C ILE A 60 1.29 0.58 -10.20
N MET A 61 2.24 -0.22 -9.72
CA MET A 61 2.22 -0.77 -8.36
C MET A 61 2.21 0.33 -7.30
N VAL A 62 3.00 1.39 -7.49
CA VAL A 62 3.00 2.55 -6.60
C VAL A 62 1.65 3.25 -6.61
N LYS A 63 1.03 3.42 -7.79
CA LYS A 63 -0.29 4.03 -7.95
C LYS A 63 -1.37 3.20 -7.25
N GLU A 64 -1.40 1.88 -7.45
CA GLU A 64 -2.36 1.00 -6.80
C GLU A 64 -2.16 0.95 -5.29
N ARG A 65 -0.90 0.92 -4.82
CA ARG A 65 -0.61 1.04 -3.38
C ARG A 65 -1.15 2.34 -2.79
N LYS A 66 -0.95 3.48 -3.48
CA LYS A 66 -1.49 4.78 -3.04
C LYS A 66 -3.02 4.77 -2.97
N LYS A 67 -3.69 4.18 -3.96
CA LYS A 67 -5.15 4.00 -3.94
C LYS A 67 -5.61 3.17 -2.74
N GLN A 68 -4.95 2.05 -2.47
CA GLN A 68 -5.29 1.22 -1.32
C GLN A 68 -5.08 1.96 0.01
N VAL A 69 -4.00 2.73 0.13
CA VAL A 69 -3.76 3.57 1.31
C VAL A 69 -4.85 4.63 1.48
N ALA A 70 -5.25 5.30 0.39
CA ALA A 70 -6.34 6.29 0.43
C ALA A 70 -7.67 5.64 0.83
N PHE A 71 -8.01 4.49 0.24
CA PHE A 71 -9.19 3.70 0.58
C PHE A 71 -9.22 3.31 2.06
N ASN A 72 -8.11 2.77 2.58
CA ASN A 72 -8.02 2.39 3.99
C ASN A 72 -8.15 3.61 4.93
N ARG A 73 -7.56 4.75 4.57
CA ARG A 73 -7.69 6.00 5.33
C ARG A 73 -9.14 6.47 5.38
N GLU A 74 -9.87 6.35 4.28
CA GLU A 74 -11.27 6.76 4.22
C GLU A 74 -12.15 5.89 5.11
N ILE A 75 -11.93 4.56 5.12
CA ILE A 75 -12.58 3.65 6.08
C ILE A 75 -12.29 4.09 7.51
N VAL A 76 -11.01 4.24 7.87
CA VAL A 76 -10.61 4.59 9.24
C VAL A 76 -11.21 5.94 9.66
N ARG A 77 -11.24 6.93 8.76
CA ARG A 77 -11.87 8.24 9.01
C ARG A 77 -13.33 8.08 9.41
N GLN A 78 -14.09 7.26 8.68
CA GLN A 78 -15.51 7.01 9.00
C GLN A 78 -15.68 6.24 10.31
N LEU A 79 -14.80 5.27 10.62
CA LEU A 79 -14.82 4.56 11.91
C LEU A 79 -14.53 5.49 13.10
N VAL A 80 -13.64 6.46 12.93
CA VAL A 80 -13.36 7.50 13.95
C VAL A 80 -14.61 8.34 14.22
N GLU A 81 -15.38 8.71 13.20
CA GLU A 81 -16.64 9.45 13.39
C GLU A 81 -17.68 8.62 14.17
N ILE A 82 -17.78 7.31 13.91
CA ILE A 82 -18.63 6.41 14.71
C ILE A 82 -18.17 6.41 16.17
N ILE A 83 -16.86 6.31 16.42
CA ILE A 83 -16.32 6.27 17.78
C ILE A 83 -16.60 7.57 18.52
N LYS A 84 -16.39 8.72 17.87
CA LYS A 84 -16.70 10.03 18.42
C LYS A 84 -18.19 10.16 18.74
N TYR A 85 -19.07 9.77 17.82
CA TYR A 85 -20.51 9.77 18.04
C TYR A 85 -20.89 8.96 19.30
N LEU A 86 -20.42 7.70 19.39
CA LEU A 86 -20.70 6.86 20.55
C LEU A 86 -20.15 7.44 21.85
N GLY A 87 -18.94 8.00 21.81
CA GLY A 87 -18.31 8.65 22.95
C GLY A 87 -19.09 9.88 23.43
N TYR A 88 -19.47 10.79 22.53
CA TYR A 88 -20.24 11.99 22.87
C TYR A 88 -21.62 11.65 23.47
N HIS A 89 -22.25 10.58 22.98
CA HIS A 89 -23.55 10.14 23.48
C HIS A 89 -23.48 9.17 24.66
N SER A 90 -22.27 8.88 25.19
CA SER A 90 -22.06 7.89 26.27
C SER A 90 -22.68 6.52 25.98
N LEU A 91 -22.69 6.12 24.70
CA LEU A 91 -23.24 4.86 24.26
C LEU A 91 -22.21 3.74 24.38
N SER A 92 -22.66 2.53 24.73
CA SER A 92 -21.79 1.36 24.69
C SER A 92 -21.32 1.10 23.26
N PHE A 93 -20.03 0.81 23.09
CA PHE A 93 -19.48 0.51 21.76
C PHE A 93 -19.89 -0.88 21.27
N ARG A 94 -20.00 -1.83 22.21
CA ARG A 94 -20.21 -3.26 21.94
C ARG A 94 -21.55 -3.74 22.48
N GLY A 95 -22.03 -4.81 21.86
CA GLY A 95 -23.14 -5.61 22.34
C GLY A 95 -22.66 -6.94 22.93
N HIS A 96 -23.58 -7.70 23.51
CA HIS A 96 -23.29 -9.06 23.98
C HIS A 96 -22.97 -10.03 22.83
N ARG A 97 -23.45 -9.74 21.62
CA ARG A 97 -23.24 -10.53 20.41
C ARG A 97 -22.85 -9.61 19.27
N GLU A 98 -21.87 -10.01 18.46
CA GLU A 98 -21.33 -9.20 17.35
C GLU A 98 -21.20 -9.99 16.03
N GLN A 99 -21.80 -11.18 15.92
CA GLN A 99 -21.71 -11.96 14.68
C GLN A 99 -22.55 -11.31 13.58
N TRP A 100 -22.15 -11.51 12.32
CA TRP A 100 -22.87 -10.94 11.18
C TRP A 100 -24.33 -11.39 11.07
N SER A 101 -24.62 -12.61 11.54
CA SER A 101 -25.96 -13.20 11.58
C SER A 101 -26.86 -12.64 12.69
N ASN A 102 -26.31 -11.86 13.65
CA ASN A 102 -27.13 -11.29 14.72
C ASN A 102 -27.93 -10.09 14.22
N ILE A 103 -29.17 -9.97 14.70
CA ILE A 103 -30.02 -8.80 14.39
C ILE A 103 -29.36 -7.54 14.95
N ILE A 104 -29.06 -7.55 16.25
CA ILE A 104 -28.33 -6.49 16.96
C ILE A 104 -26.90 -6.97 17.18
N LYS A 105 -25.92 -6.21 16.70
CA LYS A 105 -24.49 -6.57 16.68
C LYS A 105 -23.64 -5.65 17.56
N GLY A 106 -24.28 -4.76 18.31
CA GLY A 106 -23.65 -3.70 19.08
C GLY A 106 -23.57 -2.39 18.31
N ASN A 107 -23.65 -1.27 19.03
CA ASN A 107 -23.86 0.04 18.43
C ASN A 107 -22.80 0.41 17.39
N PHE A 108 -21.52 0.11 17.64
CA PHE A 108 -20.46 0.37 16.65
C PHE A 108 -20.67 -0.41 15.36
N LYS A 109 -20.89 -1.72 15.46
CA LYS A 109 -21.01 -2.57 14.27
C LYS A 109 -22.32 -2.30 13.51
N ASP A 110 -23.42 -2.04 14.22
CA ASP A 110 -24.69 -1.67 13.61
C ASP A 110 -24.60 -0.29 12.92
N LEU A 111 -23.89 0.68 13.50
CA LEU A 111 -23.59 1.96 12.82
C LEU A 111 -22.69 1.77 11.60
N VAL A 112 -21.70 0.88 11.65
CA VAL A 112 -20.88 0.53 10.48
C VAL A 112 -21.75 -0.05 9.36
N VAL A 113 -22.70 -0.94 9.69
CA VAL A 113 -23.65 -1.48 8.71
C VAL A 113 -24.54 -0.38 8.16
N LEU A 114 -25.03 0.54 8.99
CA LEU A 114 -25.81 1.69 8.54
C LEU A 114 -25.01 2.62 7.61
N LEU A 115 -23.75 2.89 7.93
CA LEU A 115 -22.87 3.70 7.07
C LEU A 115 -22.60 3.02 5.73
N SER A 116 -22.55 1.69 5.68
CA SER A 116 -22.35 0.94 4.44
C SER A 116 -23.42 1.17 3.38
N THR A 117 -24.62 1.62 3.75
CA THR A 117 -25.68 1.94 2.77
C THR A 117 -25.44 3.29 2.09
N HIS A 118 -24.54 4.11 2.62
CA HIS A 118 -24.24 5.47 2.12
C HIS A 118 -22.77 5.64 1.69
N SER A 119 -21.88 4.75 2.15
CA SER A 119 -20.45 4.80 1.92
C SER A 119 -19.97 3.61 1.09
N PRO A 120 -19.52 3.84 -0.16
CA PRO A 120 -19.05 2.75 -1.01
C PRO A 120 -17.80 2.08 -0.44
N GLU A 121 -16.93 2.80 0.26
CA GLU A 121 -15.73 2.24 0.88
C GLU A 121 -16.07 1.27 2.00
N ILE A 122 -16.99 1.65 2.89
CA ILE A 122 -17.44 0.77 3.98
C ILE A 122 -18.20 -0.43 3.41
N SER A 123 -19.06 -0.21 2.40
CA SER A 123 -19.80 -1.28 1.74
C SER A 123 -18.88 -2.34 1.12
N LEU A 124 -17.87 -1.90 0.37
CA LEU A 124 -16.89 -2.79 -0.23
C LEU A 124 -16.07 -3.52 0.84
N HIS A 125 -15.69 -2.81 1.91
CA HIS A 125 -14.94 -3.41 3.02
C HIS A 125 -15.73 -4.51 3.74
N ILE A 126 -16.99 -4.26 4.09
CA ILE A 126 -17.86 -5.26 4.71
C ILE A 126 -18.05 -6.47 3.79
N SER A 127 -18.30 -6.23 2.50
CA SER A 127 -18.46 -7.28 1.50
C SER A 127 -17.21 -8.17 1.41
N ASN A 128 -16.02 -7.55 1.35
CA ASN A 128 -14.75 -8.28 1.36
C ASN A 128 -14.56 -9.12 2.62
N LEU A 129 -14.91 -8.58 3.80
CA LEU A 129 -14.83 -9.31 5.06
C LEU A 129 -15.79 -10.50 5.13
N GLN A 130 -16.99 -10.37 4.57
CA GLN A 130 -17.97 -11.45 4.53
C GLN A 130 -17.56 -12.56 3.56
N LEU A 131 -17.00 -12.21 2.39
CA LEU A 131 -16.58 -13.16 1.36
C LEU A 131 -15.29 -13.89 1.70
N LYS A 132 -14.27 -13.16 2.19
CA LYS A 132 -12.92 -13.70 2.40
C LYS A 132 -12.66 -14.11 3.85
N GLY A 133 -13.55 -13.75 4.79
CA GLY A 133 -13.45 -14.11 6.19
C GLY A 133 -12.13 -13.69 6.83
N ARG A 134 -11.45 -14.64 7.49
CA ARG A 134 -10.19 -14.39 8.24
C ARG A 134 -8.98 -14.02 7.37
N LYS A 135 -9.05 -14.18 6.05
CA LYS A 135 -7.95 -13.83 5.13
C LYS A 135 -7.89 -12.34 4.82
N GLU A 136 -8.96 -11.59 5.12
CA GLU A 136 -9.05 -10.15 4.89
C GLU A 136 -8.79 -9.38 6.20
N LEU A 137 -8.06 -8.27 6.11
CA LEU A 137 -7.76 -7.43 7.26
C LEU A 137 -9.03 -6.73 7.76
N SER A 138 -9.45 -7.01 9.00
CA SER A 138 -10.66 -6.43 9.55
C SER A 138 -10.41 -5.17 10.38
N PHE A 139 -10.66 -4.00 9.80
CA PHE A 139 -10.69 -2.70 10.51
C PHE A 139 -11.82 -2.58 11.55
N ILE A 140 -12.80 -3.48 11.53
CA ILE A 140 -14.00 -3.40 12.37
C ILE A 140 -14.07 -4.53 13.40
N SER A 141 -12.98 -5.29 13.55
CA SER A 141 -12.85 -6.27 14.62
C SER A 141 -12.78 -5.59 15.99
N TRP A 142 -13.16 -6.31 17.04
CA TRP A 142 -13.10 -5.83 18.42
C TRP A 142 -11.69 -5.29 18.78
N ASN A 143 -10.64 -5.98 18.34
CA ASN A 143 -9.25 -5.56 18.55
C ASN A 143 -8.96 -4.20 17.89
N GLN A 144 -9.35 -4.04 16.62
CA GLN A 144 -9.12 -2.78 15.91
C GLN A 144 -9.98 -1.63 16.45
N GLN A 145 -11.21 -1.92 16.85
CA GLN A 145 -12.05 -0.96 17.55
C GLN A 145 -11.38 -0.45 18.83
N ASN A 146 -10.82 -1.34 19.66
CA ASN A 146 -10.09 -0.94 20.86
C ASN A 146 -8.87 -0.09 20.54
N LEU A 147 -8.10 -0.47 19.51
CA LEU A 147 -6.94 0.30 19.07
C LEU A 147 -7.34 1.73 18.69
N LEU A 148 -8.42 1.89 17.92
CA LEU A 148 -8.93 3.21 17.54
C LEU A 148 -9.41 4.02 18.75
N ILE A 149 -10.14 3.38 19.68
CA ILE A 149 -10.59 4.03 20.92
C ILE A 149 -9.39 4.54 21.73
N SER A 150 -8.36 3.70 21.92
CA SER A 150 -7.15 4.07 22.65
C SER A 150 -6.41 5.22 21.96
N ALA A 151 -6.25 5.19 20.63
CA ALA A 151 -5.58 6.25 19.89
C ALA A 151 -6.33 7.58 19.98
N ILE A 152 -7.66 7.56 19.85
CA ILE A 152 -8.50 8.77 20.00
C ILE A 152 -8.43 9.29 21.44
N SER A 153 -8.47 8.40 22.43
CA SER A 153 -8.35 8.79 23.85
C SER A 153 -7.00 9.43 24.16
N GLU A 154 -5.90 8.92 23.59
CA GLU A 154 -4.56 9.47 23.77
C GLU A 154 -4.44 10.87 23.17
N GLU A 155 -4.99 11.08 21.98
CA GLU A 155 -5.03 12.39 21.32
C GLU A 155 -5.82 13.41 22.16
N ILE A 156 -7.03 13.03 22.62
CA ILE A 156 -7.85 13.89 23.49
C ILE A 156 -7.09 14.25 24.76
N CYS A 157 -6.46 13.27 25.42
CA CYS A 157 -5.65 13.51 26.61
C CYS A 157 -4.47 14.47 26.33
N THR A 158 -3.86 14.37 25.15
CA THR A 158 -2.75 15.24 24.74
C THR A 158 -3.22 16.67 24.55
N ILE A 159 -4.37 16.87 23.90
CA ILE A 159 -5.01 18.18 23.74
C ILE A 159 -5.31 18.80 25.10
N ILE A 160 -5.99 18.07 25.99
CA ILE A 160 -6.33 18.55 27.34
C ILE A 160 -5.07 18.95 28.12
N LYS A 161 -4.01 18.13 28.08
CA LYS A 161 -2.73 18.46 28.74
C LYS A 161 -2.09 19.72 28.16
N SER A 162 -2.21 19.94 26.85
CA SER A 162 -1.66 21.13 26.21
C SER A 162 -2.42 22.40 26.63
N GLU A 163 -3.74 22.32 26.73
CA GLU A 163 -4.59 23.44 27.18
C GLU A 163 -4.31 23.82 28.63
N ILE A 164 -4.19 22.83 29.52
CA ILE A 164 -3.85 23.08 30.94
C ILE A 164 -2.47 23.75 31.05
N LYS A 165 -1.49 23.33 30.25
CA LYS A 165 -0.14 23.92 30.27
C LYS A 165 -0.09 25.35 29.73
N LEU A 166 -1.02 25.75 28.85
CA LEU A 166 -1.09 27.11 28.31
C LEU A 166 -1.75 28.10 29.28
N GLN A 167 -2.46 27.61 30.29
CA GLN A 167 -3.14 28.42 31.30
C GLN A 167 -2.26 28.74 32.52
N HIS A 168 -1.04 28.22 32.57
CA HIS A 168 -0.02 28.48 33.59
C HIS A 168 1.25 29.06 32.96
#